data_AF-F3FRE1-F1
#
_entry.id   AF-F3FRE1-F1
#
_cell.length_a   1.000
_cell.length_b   1.000
_cell.length_c   1.000
_cell.angle_alpha   90.00
_cell.angle_beta   90.00
_cell.angle_gamma   90.00
#
_symmetry.space_group_name_H-M   'P 1'
#
loop_
_entity.id
_entity.type
_entity.pdbx_description
1 polymer ?
#
loop_
_entity_poly.entity_id
_entity_poly.type
_entity_poly.pdbx_seq_one_letter_code
_entity_poly.pdbx_strand_id
1 'polypeptide(L)'
;MSLAEAFSESEWALLSEALRLRPAGEHDPRSLSARALLDDAVCEQLLGVLGPVIGSPTQAITASLLAKRISFLSTGACLYAMSVYDKGLTLSLDNSVIEYAHDDGLWTSSMPLLDTTPVGYEPGAREAWRDQIAATLFRDLLQPLWETFNRVTGISRRILWENTAVRVYSLYDKRMDKVEDPAIRQRCEADFDWLL
;
A
#
# COMPACT_ATOMS: atom_id res chain seq x y z
N MET A 1 -18.04 15.26 7.80
CA MET A 1 -17.36 13.95 7.80
C MET A 1 -18.36 12.96 8.34
N SER A 2 -19.12 12.35 7.45
CA SER A 2 -19.87 11.13 7.73
C SER A 2 -18.82 10.08 8.07
N LEU A 3 -18.87 9.59 9.32
CA LEU A 3 -18.02 8.49 9.75
C LEU A 3 -18.43 7.28 8.91
N ALA A 4 -17.51 6.72 8.13
CA ALA A 4 -17.78 5.39 7.58
C ALA A 4 -18.04 4.45 8.76
N GLU A 5 -18.99 3.55 8.59
CA GLU A 5 -19.13 2.45 9.54
C GLU A 5 -17.81 1.68 9.61
N ALA A 6 -17.47 1.21 10.81
CA ALA A 6 -16.32 0.34 11.02
C ALA A 6 -16.32 -0.82 10.01
N PHE A 7 -15.15 -1.38 9.72
CA PHE A 7 -15.11 -2.63 8.94
C PHE A 7 -15.90 -3.71 9.67
N SER A 8 -16.77 -4.41 8.95
CA SER A 8 -17.40 -5.61 9.50
C SER A 8 -16.33 -6.68 9.72
N GLU A 9 -16.66 -7.72 10.50
CA GLU A 9 -15.71 -8.82 10.76
C GLU A 9 -15.25 -9.50 9.47
N SER A 10 -16.14 -9.67 8.48
CA SER A 10 -15.81 -10.30 7.20
C SER A 10 -14.97 -9.40 6.30
N GLU A 11 -15.24 -8.09 6.29
CA GLU A 11 -14.40 -7.11 5.60
C GLU A 11 -12.99 -7.09 6.19
N TRP A 12 -12.89 -7.04 7.52
CA TRP A 12 -11.60 -7.05 8.21
C TRP A 12 -10.82 -8.35 8.01
N ALA A 13 -11.49 -9.50 8.05
CA ALA A 13 -10.86 -10.80 7.78
C ALA A 13 -10.23 -10.83 6.38
N LEU A 14 -10.95 -10.36 5.35
CA LEU A 14 -10.40 -10.30 4.00
C LEU A 14 -9.22 -9.33 3.89
N LEU A 15 -9.34 -8.11 4.43
CA LEU A 15 -8.26 -7.12 4.42
C LEU A 15 -7.01 -7.64 5.14
N SER A 16 -7.18 -8.28 6.30
CA SER A 16 -6.07 -8.71 7.14
C SER A 16 -5.40 -10.02 6.68
N GLU A 17 -6.17 -10.98 6.16
CA GLU A 17 -5.62 -12.25 5.70
C GLU A 17 -5.06 -12.13 4.28
N ALA A 18 -5.87 -11.64 3.35
CA ALA A 18 -5.56 -11.70 1.92
C ALA A 18 -4.78 -10.48 1.43
N LEU A 19 -4.95 -9.33 2.09
CA LEU A 19 -4.27 -8.07 1.76
C LEU A 19 -3.29 -7.63 2.86
N ARG A 20 -3.14 -8.44 3.91
CA ARG A 20 -2.12 -8.29 4.96
C ARG A 20 -2.23 -6.95 5.70
N LEU A 21 -3.41 -6.34 5.80
CA LEU A 21 -3.63 -5.17 6.65
C LEU A 21 -3.50 -5.57 8.13
N ARG A 22 -2.83 -4.75 8.93
CA ARG A 22 -2.71 -4.96 10.38
C ARG A 22 -2.87 -3.64 11.14
N PRO A 23 -3.32 -3.67 12.40
CA PRO A 23 -3.10 -2.56 13.32
C PRO A 23 -1.60 -2.48 13.64
N ALA A 24 -1.07 -1.26 13.84
CA ALA A 24 0.35 -1.08 14.13
C ALA A 24 0.80 -1.78 15.43
N GLY A 25 -0.08 -1.98 16.41
CA GLY A 25 0.26 -2.73 17.64
C GLY A 25 0.66 -4.19 17.39
N GLU A 26 0.41 -4.73 16.20
CA GLU A 26 0.72 -6.12 15.81
C GLU A 26 1.89 -6.21 14.80
N HIS A 27 2.67 -5.13 14.63
CA HIS A 27 3.72 -5.09 13.61
C HIS A 27 4.90 -6.05 13.92
N ASP A 28 5.54 -6.58 12.88
CA ASP A 28 6.81 -7.32 13.00
C ASP A 28 7.94 -6.36 13.44
N PRO A 29 8.89 -6.78 14.30
CA PRO A 29 10.02 -5.94 14.70
C PRO A 29 10.93 -5.51 13.52
N ARG A 30 10.88 -6.20 12.38
CA ARG A 30 11.54 -5.81 11.12
C ARG A 30 10.67 -4.79 10.39
N SER A 31 10.56 -3.63 10.98
CA SER A 31 9.75 -2.54 10.48
C SER A 31 10.26 -1.17 10.91
N LEU A 32 9.75 -0.14 10.25
CA LEU A 32 9.98 1.27 10.56
C LEU A 32 8.78 2.11 10.12
N SER A 33 8.60 3.30 10.70
CA SER A 33 7.58 4.22 10.16
C SER A 33 7.93 4.62 8.73
N ALA A 34 6.91 4.81 7.88
CA ALA A 34 7.13 5.25 6.50
C ALA A 34 7.85 6.59 6.43
N ARG A 35 7.58 7.50 7.38
CA ARG A 35 8.32 8.77 7.52
C ARG A 35 9.81 8.56 7.81
N ALA A 36 10.18 7.61 8.66
CA ALA A 36 11.59 7.36 8.97
C ALA A 36 12.38 6.91 7.72
N LEU A 37 11.72 6.21 6.79
CA LEU A 37 12.33 5.77 5.54
C LEU A 37 12.63 6.92 4.55
N LEU A 38 12.19 8.15 4.83
CA LEU A 38 12.54 9.31 4.02
C LEU A 38 13.94 9.86 4.32
N ASP A 39 14.54 9.47 5.45
CA ASP A 39 15.92 9.79 5.75
C ASP A 39 16.88 8.89 4.94
N ASP A 40 17.85 9.50 4.27
CA ASP A 40 18.76 8.79 3.37
C ASP A 40 19.62 7.75 4.10
N ALA A 41 20.10 8.07 5.30
CA ALA A 41 20.94 7.17 6.08
C ALA A 41 20.13 5.99 6.62
N VAL A 42 18.89 6.25 7.09
CA VAL A 42 17.96 5.19 7.50
C VAL A 42 17.63 4.27 6.32
N CYS A 43 17.34 4.84 5.15
CA CYS A 43 17.06 4.07 3.94
C CYS A 43 18.28 3.23 3.50
N GLU A 44 19.47 3.83 3.46
CA GLU A 44 20.69 3.12 3.10
C GLU A 44 20.98 1.95 4.06
N GLN A 45 20.85 2.20 5.36
CA GLN A 45 21.02 1.17 6.40
C GLN A 45 20.02 0.04 6.22
N LEU A 46 18.74 0.35 6.02
CA LEU A 46 17.70 -0.64 5.79
C LEU A 46 18.03 -1.52 4.58
N LEU A 47 18.39 -0.90 3.45
CA LEU A 47 18.73 -1.63 2.23
C LEU A 47 19.98 -2.50 2.40
N GLY A 48 20.97 -2.02 3.16
CA GLY A 48 22.18 -2.78 3.51
C GLY A 48 21.87 -4.04 4.34
N VAL A 49 20.92 -3.95 5.27
CA VAL A 49 20.46 -5.09 6.08
C VAL A 49 19.59 -6.05 5.25
N LEU A 50 18.68 -5.50 4.46
CA LEU A 50 17.67 -6.28 3.73
C LEU A 50 18.27 -7.01 2.51
N GLY A 51 19.24 -6.42 1.82
CA GLY A 51 19.84 -6.96 0.59
C GLY A 51 20.31 -8.41 0.75
N PRO A 52 21.17 -8.73 1.74
CA PRO A 52 21.60 -10.09 2.03
C PRO A 52 20.45 -11.05 2.37
N VAL A 53 19.45 -10.57 3.14
CA VAL A 53 18.29 -11.38 3.57
C VAL A 53 17.46 -11.86 2.36
N ILE A 54 17.31 -11.00 1.36
CA ILE A 54 16.53 -11.33 0.15
C ILE A 54 17.41 -11.79 -1.03
N GLY A 55 18.71 -12.00 -0.80
CA GLY A 55 19.66 -12.44 -1.83
C GLY A 55 19.86 -11.43 -2.97
N SER A 56 19.68 -10.14 -2.71
CA SER A 56 19.81 -9.09 -3.72
C SER A 56 21.28 -8.67 -3.92
N PRO A 57 21.77 -8.54 -5.17
CA PRO A 57 23.18 -8.26 -5.42
C PRO A 57 23.55 -6.77 -5.33
N THR A 58 22.58 -5.86 -5.32
CA THR A 58 22.83 -4.41 -5.21
C THR A 58 21.74 -3.71 -4.41
N GLN A 59 22.06 -2.54 -3.84
CA GLN A 59 21.06 -1.71 -3.17
C GLN A 59 19.93 -1.26 -4.10
N ALA A 60 20.23 -0.94 -5.37
CA ALA A 60 19.20 -0.59 -6.36
C ALA A 60 18.21 -1.74 -6.59
N ILE A 61 18.70 -2.99 -6.71
CA ILE A 61 17.81 -4.15 -6.86
C ILE A 61 17.05 -4.41 -5.55
N THR A 62 17.68 -4.22 -4.39
CA THR A 62 17.03 -4.33 -3.08
C THR A 62 15.87 -3.35 -2.96
N ALA A 63 16.09 -2.08 -3.31
CA ALA A 63 15.08 -1.03 -3.32
C ALA A 63 13.95 -1.36 -4.30
N SER A 64 14.26 -1.91 -5.49
CA SER A 64 13.24 -2.38 -6.44
C SER A 64 12.33 -3.46 -5.88
N LEU A 65 12.91 -4.45 -5.18
CA LEU A 65 12.18 -5.58 -4.60
C LEU A 65 11.33 -5.12 -3.41
N LEU A 66 11.90 -4.30 -2.53
CA LEU A 66 11.15 -3.68 -1.43
C LEU A 66 10.02 -2.80 -1.95
N ALA A 67 10.27 -2.00 -3.00
CA ALA A 67 9.25 -1.17 -3.63
C ALA A 67 8.07 -1.99 -4.18
N LYS A 68 8.35 -3.13 -4.83
CA LYS A 68 7.31 -4.07 -5.28
C LYS A 68 6.47 -4.60 -4.13
N ARG A 69 7.08 -4.83 -2.96
CA ARG A 69 6.38 -5.31 -1.76
C ARG A 69 5.54 -4.21 -1.12
N ILE A 70 6.10 -3.02 -0.93
CA ILE A 70 5.38 -1.84 -0.44
C ILE A 70 4.18 -1.54 -1.34
N SER A 71 4.37 -1.55 -2.66
CA SER A 71 3.28 -1.35 -3.64
C SER A 71 2.18 -2.39 -3.45
N PHE A 72 2.53 -3.68 -3.37
CA PHE A 72 1.55 -4.75 -3.19
C PHE A 72 0.70 -4.56 -1.92
N LEU A 73 1.35 -4.23 -0.81
CA LEU A 73 0.73 -4.06 0.49
C LEU A 73 -0.17 -2.82 0.54
N SER A 74 0.40 -1.66 0.16
CA SER A 74 -0.28 -0.37 0.24
C SER A 74 -1.43 -0.24 -0.76
N THR A 75 -1.20 -0.49 -2.06
CA THR A 75 -2.25 -0.38 -3.07
C THR A 75 -3.31 -1.46 -2.87
N GLY A 76 -2.91 -2.65 -2.43
CA GLY A 76 -3.80 -3.78 -2.16
C GLY A 76 -4.89 -3.44 -1.15
N ALA A 77 -4.53 -3.14 0.09
CA ALA A 77 -5.50 -2.84 1.13
C ALA A 77 -6.29 -1.56 0.85
N CYS A 78 -5.59 -0.49 0.45
CA CYS A 78 -6.19 0.84 0.26
C CYS A 78 -7.26 0.85 -0.84
N LEU A 79 -6.89 0.41 -2.05
CA LEU A 79 -7.80 0.45 -3.19
C LEU A 79 -8.89 -0.62 -3.07
N TYR A 80 -8.62 -1.75 -2.40
CA TYR A 80 -9.66 -2.73 -2.14
C TYR A 80 -10.73 -2.24 -1.18
N ALA A 81 -10.35 -1.63 -0.06
CA ALA A 81 -11.31 -1.04 0.86
C ALA A 81 -12.14 0.05 0.17
N MET A 82 -11.49 0.92 -0.62
CA MET A 82 -12.14 2.00 -1.35
C MET A 82 -13.13 1.49 -2.40
N SER A 83 -12.73 0.54 -3.25
CA SER A 83 -13.55 0.12 -4.39
C SER A 83 -14.57 -0.95 -4.02
N VAL A 84 -14.23 -1.90 -3.15
CA VAL A 84 -15.11 -3.03 -2.79
C VAL A 84 -16.01 -2.71 -1.60
N TYR A 85 -15.49 -2.03 -0.59
CA TYR A 85 -16.25 -1.72 0.63
C TYR A 85 -16.75 -0.27 0.69
N ASP A 86 -16.33 0.57 -0.26
CA ASP A 86 -16.66 2.00 -0.27
C ASP A 86 -16.23 2.70 1.04
N LYS A 87 -15.08 2.24 1.56
CA LYS A 87 -14.49 2.62 2.85
C LYS A 87 -13.03 3.00 2.66
N GLY A 88 -12.65 4.20 3.11
CA GLY A 88 -11.33 4.76 2.84
C GLY A 88 -10.32 4.33 3.89
N LEU A 89 -9.10 4.00 3.47
CA LEU A 89 -7.96 3.82 4.36
C LEU A 89 -6.96 4.94 4.10
N THR A 90 -6.57 5.66 5.15
CA THR A 90 -5.61 6.78 5.05
C THR A 90 -4.17 6.26 5.10
N LEU A 91 -3.60 5.88 3.97
CA LEU A 91 -2.20 5.43 3.90
C LEU A 91 -1.27 6.63 3.70
N SER A 92 -0.92 7.31 4.79
CA SER A 92 0.02 8.45 4.80
C SER A 92 1.36 8.06 5.44
N LEU A 93 2.38 8.91 5.29
CA LEU A 93 3.68 8.75 5.96
C LEU A 93 3.58 8.65 7.49
N ASP A 94 2.59 9.33 8.08
CA ASP A 94 2.36 9.36 9.52
C ASP A 94 1.49 8.21 10.01
N ASN A 95 0.71 7.58 9.14
CA ASN A 95 -0.14 6.46 9.52
C ASN A 95 0.46 5.09 9.17
N SER A 96 1.46 5.04 8.30
CA SER A 96 1.96 3.79 7.70
C SER A 96 3.25 3.29 8.35
N VAL A 97 3.31 1.98 8.59
CA VAL A 97 4.54 1.27 8.97
C VAL A 97 5.00 0.41 7.79
N ILE A 98 6.29 0.46 7.47
CA ILE A 98 6.92 -0.34 6.43
C ILE A 98 7.52 -1.58 7.06
N GLU A 99 6.85 -2.73 6.91
CA GLU A 99 7.43 -4.02 7.26
C GLU A 99 8.25 -4.59 6.10
N TYR A 100 9.42 -5.14 6.45
CA TYR A 100 10.34 -5.76 5.50
C TYR A 100 10.72 -7.18 5.93
N ALA A 101 9.90 -7.80 6.79
CA ALA A 101 10.00 -9.21 7.16
C ALA A 101 10.04 -10.12 5.93
N HIS A 102 11.06 -10.97 5.88
CA HIS A 102 11.31 -11.91 4.81
C HIS A 102 11.97 -13.17 5.39
N ASP A 103 11.28 -14.31 5.28
CA ASP A 103 11.63 -15.57 5.92
C ASP A 103 11.66 -16.66 4.85
N ASP A 104 12.72 -17.48 4.84
CA ASP A 104 12.88 -18.64 3.95
C ASP A 104 12.60 -18.36 2.46
N GLY A 105 13.02 -17.18 1.97
CA GLY A 105 12.81 -16.79 0.57
C GLY A 105 11.46 -16.13 0.27
N LEU A 106 10.62 -15.88 1.28
CA LEU A 106 9.27 -15.35 1.12
C LEU A 106 9.06 -14.07 1.92
N TRP A 107 8.34 -13.12 1.33
CA TRP A 107 7.85 -11.94 2.05
C TRP A 107 6.76 -12.31 3.05
N THR A 108 7.05 -12.17 4.33
CA THR A 108 6.12 -12.35 5.44
C THR A 108 5.53 -11.03 5.96
N SER A 109 6.06 -9.90 5.47
CA SER A 109 5.62 -8.55 5.83
C SER A 109 4.13 -8.27 5.60
N SER A 110 3.61 -7.36 6.40
CA SER A 110 2.23 -6.88 6.40
C SER A 110 2.20 -5.37 6.18
N MET A 111 0.99 -4.78 6.15
CA MET A 111 0.76 -3.34 6.08
C MET A 111 0.19 -2.83 7.41
N PRO A 112 1.01 -2.55 8.43
CA PRO A 112 0.48 -2.01 9.68
C PRO A 112 0.14 -0.53 9.53
N LEU A 113 -1.02 -0.13 10.07
CA LEU A 113 -1.45 1.25 10.18
C LEU A 113 -1.67 1.64 11.65
N LEU A 114 -1.27 2.85 12.04
CA LEU A 114 -1.53 3.38 13.39
C LEU A 114 -3.04 3.54 13.63
N ASP A 115 -3.76 4.00 12.60
CA ASP A 115 -5.20 4.17 12.56
C ASP A 115 -5.77 3.41 11.36
N THR A 116 -6.57 2.39 11.66
CA THR A 116 -7.29 1.56 10.69
C THR A 116 -8.76 1.97 10.56
N THR A 117 -9.17 3.06 11.21
CA THR A 117 -10.55 3.54 11.18
C THR A 117 -10.91 3.93 9.75
N PRO A 118 -11.99 3.35 9.18
CA PRO A 118 -12.39 3.70 7.83
C PRO A 118 -12.86 5.16 7.74
N VAL A 119 -12.51 5.81 6.64
CA VAL A 119 -12.97 7.16 6.31
C VAL A 119 -14.07 7.09 5.27
N GLY A 120 -15.24 7.63 5.60
CA GLY A 120 -16.40 7.72 4.71
C GLY A 120 -16.49 9.07 4.01
N TYR A 121 -17.62 9.29 3.34
CA TYR A 121 -17.90 10.54 2.63
C TYR A 121 -19.38 10.93 2.79
N GLU A 122 -19.66 12.22 2.65
CA GLU A 122 -21.03 12.74 2.64
C GLU A 122 -21.73 12.41 1.32
N PRO A 123 -23.07 12.27 1.28
CA PRO A 123 -23.79 12.07 0.02
C PRO A 123 -23.39 13.09 -1.06
N GLY A 124 -22.99 12.59 -2.23
CA GLY A 124 -22.52 13.41 -3.36
C GLY A 124 -21.04 13.80 -3.32
N ALA A 125 -20.28 13.46 -2.27
CA ALA A 125 -18.86 13.81 -2.14
C ALA A 125 -17.88 12.68 -2.53
N ARG A 126 -18.37 11.59 -3.15
CA ARG A 126 -17.56 10.39 -3.43
C ARG A 126 -16.34 10.71 -4.29
N GLU A 127 -16.47 11.55 -5.30
CA GLU A 127 -15.35 11.88 -6.20
C GLU A 127 -14.21 12.58 -5.46
N ALA A 128 -14.53 13.60 -4.65
CA ALA A 128 -13.55 14.32 -3.85
C ALA A 128 -12.90 13.42 -2.80
N TRP A 129 -13.67 12.53 -2.18
CA TRP A 129 -13.15 11.54 -1.23
C TRP A 129 -12.22 10.52 -1.92
N ARG A 130 -12.61 9.98 -3.08
CA ARG A 130 -11.77 9.06 -3.87
C ARG A 130 -10.47 9.72 -4.29
N ASP A 131 -10.52 10.97 -4.75
CA ASP A 131 -9.33 11.77 -5.05
C ASP A 131 -8.43 11.91 -3.82
N GLN A 132 -9.00 12.25 -2.66
CA GLN A 132 -8.24 12.38 -1.42
C GLN A 132 -7.55 11.06 -1.02
N ILE A 133 -8.25 9.92 -1.08
CA ILE A 133 -7.69 8.61 -0.74
C ILE A 133 -6.55 8.24 -1.69
N ALA A 134 -6.78 8.33 -3.00
CA ALA A 134 -5.78 8.01 -4.01
C ALA A 134 -4.58 8.95 -3.94
N ALA A 135 -4.81 10.24 -3.74
CA ALA A 135 -3.75 11.22 -3.62
C ALA A 135 -2.90 11.01 -2.37
N THR A 136 -3.53 10.67 -1.24
CA THR A 136 -2.81 10.32 -0.01
C THR A 136 -1.90 9.12 -0.23
N LEU A 137 -2.40 8.08 -0.92
CA LEU A 137 -1.63 6.89 -1.24
C LEU A 137 -0.47 7.18 -2.22
N PHE A 138 -0.76 7.75 -3.38
CA PHE A 138 0.21 7.84 -4.46
C PHE A 138 1.15 9.04 -4.32
N ARG A 139 0.60 10.24 -4.08
CA ARG A 139 1.37 11.47 -4.00
C ARG A 139 2.00 11.65 -2.61
N ASP A 140 1.24 11.36 -1.55
CA ASP A 140 1.69 11.75 -0.21
C ASP A 140 2.44 10.63 0.54
N LEU A 141 2.30 9.36 0.12
CA LEU A 141 3.06 8.22 0.64
C LEU A 141 4.07 7.66 -0.38
N LEU A 142 3.61 7.13 -1.52
CA LEU A 142 4.47 6.37 -2.43
C LEU A 142 5.50 7.22 -3.17
N GLN A 143 5.12 8.40 -3.66
CA GLN A 143 6.03 9.30 -4.37
C GLN A 143 7.26 9.67 -3.52
N PRO A 144 7.13 10.17 -2.26
CA PRO A 144 8.27 10.46 -1.40
C PRO A 144 9.19 9.24 -1.17
N LEU A 145 8.61 8.05 -0.97
CA LEU A 145 9.39 6.82 -0.82
C LEU A 145 10.20 6.49 -2.08
N TRP A 146 9.58 6.63 -3.26
CA TRP A 146 10.27 6.42 -4.54
C TRP A 146 11.34 7.44 -4.84
N GLU A 147 11.12 8.70 -4.45
CA GLU A 147 12.13 9.75 -4.53
C GLU A 147 13.32 9.44 -3.63
N THR A 148 13.10 8.94 -2.41
CA THR A 148 14.19 8.50 -1.54
C THR A 148 14.94 7.30 -2.10
N PHE A 149 14.24 6.27 -2.60
CA PHE A 149 14.89 5.12 -3.22
C PHE A 149 15.74 5.51 -4.45
N ASN A 150 15.23 6.42 -5.28
CA ASN A 150 15.97 6.95 -6.41
C ASN A 150 17.22 7.73 -5.96
N ARG A 151 17.10 8.60 -4.95
CA ARG A 151 18.20 9.40 -4.44
C ARG A 151 19.30 8.55 -3.82
N VAL A 152 18.93 7.56 -3.00
CA VAL A 152 19.88 6.71 -2.28
C VAL A 152 20.57 5.69 -3.18
N THR A 153 19.85 5.12 -4.16
CA THR A 153 20.37 3.96 -4.93
C THR A 153 20.58 4.22 -6.41
N GLY A 154 20.07 5.34 -6.94
CA GLY A 154 20.04 5.63 -8.37
C GLY A 154 18.99 4.85 -9.17
N ILE A 155 18.16 4.00 -8.54
CA ILE A 155 17.11 3.26 -9.25
C ILE A 155 16.16 4.22 -9.97
N SER A 156 15.81 3.91 -11.22
CA SER A 156 14.89 4.73 -12.00
C SER A 156 13.51 4.86 -11.34
N ARG A 157 13.05 6.10 -11.17
CA ARG A 157 11.67 6.41 -10.75
C ARG A 157 10.63 5.74 -11.64
N ARG A 158 10.91 5.66 -12.95
CA ARG A 158 10.03 4.98 -13.91
C ARG A 158 9.86 3.51 -13.56
N ILE A 159 10.94 2.80 -13.20
CA ILE A 159 10.87 1.38 -12.81
C ILE A 159 10.05 1.21 -11.52
N LEU A 160 10.21 2.10 -10.55
CA LEU A 160 9.44 2.07 -9.30
C LEU A 160 7.94 2.25 -9.58
N TRP A 161 7.58 3.19 -10.45
CA TRP A 161 6.19 3.42 -10.86
C TRP A 161 5.62 2.31 -11.74
N GLU A 162 6.39 1.75 -12.68
CA GLU A 162 5.98 0.59 -13.47
C GLU A 162 5.68 -0.62 -12.58
N ASN A 163 6.52 -0.87 -11.58
CA ASN A 163 6.27 -1.91 -10.58
C ASN A 163 5.02 -1.64 -9.73
N THR A 164 4.78 -0.37 -9.37
CA THR A 164 3.58 0.06 -8.64
C THR A 164 2.32 -0.19 -9.49
N ALA A 165 2.34 0.25 -10.75
CA ALA A 165 1.24 0.08 -11.69
C ALA A 165 0.90 -1.41 -11.87
N VAL A 166 1.89 -2.29 -12.03
CA VAL A 166 1.67 -3.75 -12.11
C VAL A 166 0.90 -4.29 -10.90
N ARG A 167 1.10 -3.74 -9.70
CA ARG A 167 0.33 -4.12 -8.50
C ARG A 167 -1.11 -3.60 -8.54
N VAL A 168 -1.34 -2.39 -9.05
CA VAL A 168 -2.68 -1.84 -9.26
C VAL A 168 -3.44 -2.67 -10.31
N TYR A 169 -2.88 -2.89 -11.50
CA TYR A 169 -3.48 -3.76 -12.54
C TYR A 169 -3.80 -5.15 -11.98
N SER A 170 -2.84 -5.78 -11.30
CA SER A 170 -3.06 -7.11 -10.72
C SER A 170 -4.15 -7.13 -9.63
N LEU A 171 -4.41 -6.02 -8.95
CA LEU A 171 -5.48 -5.94 -7.96
C LEU A 171 -6.84 -5.91 -8.66
N TYR A 172 -7.01 -5.01 -9.62
CA TYR A 172 -8.27 -4.85 -10.35
C TYR A 172 -8.57 -6.05 -11.26
N ASP A 173 -7.64 -6.43 -12.15
CA ASP A 173 -7.87 -7.45 -13.18
C ASP A 173 -7.94 -8.89 -12.65
N LYS A 174 -7.38 -9.17 -11.47
CA LYS A 174 -7.29 -10.56 -10.96
C LYS A 174 -8.03 -10.80 -9.66
N ARG A 175 -8.01 -9.83 -8.74
CA ARG A 175 -8.62 -10.00 -7.43
C ARG A 175 -10.04 -9.43 -7.41
N MET A 176 -10.24 -8.22 -7.91
CA MET A 176 -11.55 -7.57 -7.90
C MET A 176 -12.48 -8.10 -9.00
N ASP A 177 -11.94 -8.66 -10.08
CA ASP A 177 -12.72 -9.40 -11.09
C ASP A 177 -13.56 -10.55 -10.49
N LYS A 178 -13.14 -11.08 -9.35
CA LYS A 178 -13.84 -12.14 -8.61
C LYS A 178 -15.01 -11.64 -7.75
N VAL A 179 -15.25 -10.33 -7.69
CA VAL A 179 -16.39 -9.77 -6.95
C VAL A 179 -17.67 -10.11 -7.70
N GLU A 180 -18.61 -10.78 -7.02
CA GLU A 180 -19.84 -11.30 -7.62
C GLU A 180 -20.95 -10.24 -7.71
N ASP A 181 -21.03 -9.33 -6.74
CA ASP A 181 -22.06 -8.29 -6.69
C ASP A 181 -21.90 -7.32 -7.89
N PRO A 182 -22.93 -7.19 -8.76
CA PRO A 182 -22.85 -6.35 -9.95
C PRO A 182 -22.64 -4.86 -9.65
N ALA A 183 -23.23 -4.33 -8.58
CA ALA A 183 -23.10 -2.93 -8.22
C ALA A 183 -21.69 -2.62 -7.70
N ILE A 184 -21.12 -3.54 -6.91
CA ILE A 184 -19.73 -3.42 -6.46
C ILE A 184 -18.77 -3.54 -7.64
N ARG A 185 -19.01 -4.49 -8.57
CA ARG A 185 -18.16 -4.64 -9.77
C ARG A 185 -18.15 -3.37 -10.63
N GLN A 186 -19.32 -2.79 -10.89
CA GLN A 186 -19.43 -1.54 -11.63
C GLN A 186 -18.64 -0.40 -10.96
N ARG A 187 -18.67 -0.33 -9.63
CA ARG A 187 -17.88 0.65 -8.87
C ARG A 187 -16.38 0.38 -8.99
N CYS A 188 -15.94 -0.87 -8.89
CA CYS A 188 -14.54 -1.25 -9.10
C CYS A 188 -14.05 -0.88 -10.49
N GLU A 189 -14.83 -1.14 -11.53
CA GLU A 189 -14.52 -0.73 -12.91
C GLU A 189 -14.42 0.79 -13.03
N ALA A 190 -15.40 1.54 -12.49
CA ALA A 190 -15.39 3.01 -12.53
C ALA A 190 -14.26 3.64 -11.69
N ASP A 191 -13.83 3.00 -10.61
CA ASP A 191 -12.67 3.43 -9.82
C ASP A 191 -11.36 3.12 -10.54
N PHE A 192 -11.31 2.02 -11.28
CA PHE A 192 -10.14 1.67 -12.07
C PHE A 192 -9.97 2.59 -13.27
N ASP A 193 -11.05 2.82 -14.04
CA ASP A 193 -11.04 3.73 -15.18
C ASP A 193 -10.66 5.15 -14.79
N TRP A 194 -11.03 5.59 -13.58
CA TRP A 194 -10.64 6.89 -13.04
C TRP A 194 -9.14 6.98 -12.66
N LEU A 195 -8.50 5.85 -12.35
CA LEU A 195 -7.07 5.80 -12.00
C LEU A 195 -6.12 5.83 -13.23
N LEU A 196 -6.65 5.57 -14.43
CA LEU A 196 -5.89 5.48 -15.69
C LEU A 196 -5.71 6.85 -16.36
#